data_AF-S8E671-F1
#
_entry.id   AF-S8E671-F1
#
_cell.length_a   1.000
_cell.length_b   1.000
_cell.length_c   1.000
_cell.angle_alpha   90.00
_cell.angle_beta   90.00
_cell.angle_gamma   90.00
#
_symmetry.space_group_name_H-M   'P 1'
#
loop_
_entity.id
_entity.type
_entity.pdbx_description
1 polymer ?
#
loop_
_entity_poly.entity_id
_entity_poly.type
_entity_poly.pdbx_seq_one_letter_code
_entity_poly.pdbx_strand_id
1 'polypeptide(L)'
;FDDFPGGPEIFQLVAKFCCGEGILLNQGNVCGVRCAAEYLEMTEDLEEGNLISKTEAFLSYVVFASWNNSVVALKSCDDLSPLADHLQIVRRCCESIAKR
;
A
#
# COMPACT_ATOMS: atom_id res chain seq x y z
N PHE A 1 -2.44 4.72 18.82
CA PHE A 1 -3.02 4.47 17.49
C PHE A 1 -2.37 5.32 16.43
N ASP A 2 -1.74 6.45 16.80
CA ASP A 2 -0.97 7.29 15.87
C ASP A 2 0.28 6.59 15.30
N ASP A 3 0.74 5.48 15.90
CA ASP A 3 1.92 4.73 15.43
C ASP A 3 1.60 3.67 14.35
N PHE A 4 0.33 3.45 14.00
CA PHE A 4 -0.01 2.45 12.97
C PHE A 4 0.22 3.03 11.57
N PRO A 5 0.89 2.30 10.64
CA PRO A 5 1.14 2.81 9.30
C PRO A 5 -0.14 3.23 8.57
N GLY A 6 -0.24 4.51 8.24
CA GLY A 6 -1.39 5.08 7.54
C GLY A 6 -2.61 5.33 8.43
N GLY A 7 -2.46 5.26 9.75
CA GLY A 7 -3.47 5.71 10.70
C GLY A 7 -4.68 4.78 10.87
N PRO A 8 -5.70 5.22 11.61
CA PRO A 8 -6.84 4.40 12.00
C PRO A 8 -7.70 3.94 10.81
N GLU A 9 -7.78 4.73 9.74
CA GLU A 9 -8.54 4.37 8.53
C GLU A 9 -7.92 3.16 7.83
N ILE A 10 -6.59 3.11 7.74
CA ILE A 10 -5.88 1.96 7.17
C ILE A 10 -5.97 0.76 8.11
N PHE A 11 -5.83 0.95 9.42
CA PHE A 11 -6.04 -0.12 10.40
C PHE A 11 -7.42 -0.77 10.24
N GLN A 12 -8.48 0.04 10.09
CA GLN A 12 -9.84 -0.48 9.88
C GLN A 12 -9.95 -1.31 8.60
N LEU A 13 -9.30 -0.89 7.50
CA LEU A 13 -9.28 -1.67 6.26
C LEU A 13 -8.57 -3.02 6.45
N VAL A 14 -7.41 -3.02 7.09
CA VAL A 14 -6.67 -4.27 7.35
C VAL A 14 -7.46 -5.19 8.28
N ALA A 15 -8.08 -4.66 9.33
CA ALA A 15 -8.92 -5.44 10.25
C ALA A 15 -10.10 -6.11 9.52
N LYS A 16 -10.78 -5.39 8.61
CA LYS A 16 -11.84 -5.96 7.76
C LYS A 16 -11.33 -7.13 6.94
N PHE A 17 -10.17 -6.98 6.30
CA PHE A 17 -9.54 -8.06 5.55
C PHE A 17 -9.27 -9.29 6.44
N CYS A 18 -8.70 -9.09 7.64
CA CYS A 18 -8.46 -10.18 8.59
C CYS A 18 -9.74 -10.88 9.07
N CYS A 19 -10.88 -10.18 9.06
CA CYS A 19 -12.19 -10.74 9.36
C CYS A 19 -12.86 -11.45 8.16
N GLY A 20 -12.18 -11.55 7.02
CA GLY A 20 -12.71 -12.18 5.80
C GLY A 20 -13.62 -11.26 4.99
N GLU A 21 -13.67 -9.96 5.30
CA GLU A 21 -14.40 -8.98 4.49
C GLU A 21 -13.58 -8.51 3.29
N GLY A 22 -14.27 -8.21 2.19
CA GLY A 22 -13.64 -7.58 1.03
C GLY A 22 -13.24 -6.13 1.32
N ILE A 23 -12.05 -5.74 0.87
CA ILE A 23 -11.56 -4.35 0.94
C ILE A 23 -11.45 -3.74 -0.46
N LEU A 24 -11.63 -2.42 -0.57
CA LEU A 24 -11.45 -1.68 -1.82
C LEU A 24 -10.11 -0.95 -1.81
N LEU A 25 -9.20 -1.39 -2.67
CA LEU A 25 -7.93 -0.70 -2.92
C LEU A 25 -8.10 0.42 -3.94
N ASN A 26 -7.37 1.52 -3.73
CA ASN A 26 -7.25 2.63 -4.66
C ASN A 26 -5.87 3.28 -4.51
N GLN A 27 -5.53 4.18 -5.43
CA GLN A 27 -4.25 4.88 -5.46
C GLN A 27 -3.99 5.74 -4.21
N GLY A 28 -5.02 6.13 -3.46
CA GLY A 28 -4.88 6.92 -2.23
C GLY A 28 -4.62 6.09 -0.98
N ASN A 29 -5.09 4.83 -0.92
CA ASN A 29 -4.94 3.99 0.28
C ASN A 29 -3.90 2.87 0.14
N VAL A 30 -3.56 2.43 -1.08
CA VAL A 30 -2.77 1.21 -1.28
C VAL A 30 -1.37 1.28 -0.66
N CYS A 31 -0.74 2.45 -0.64
CA CYS A 31 0.57 2.63 0.01
C CYS A 31 0.47 2.40 1.52
N GLY A 32 -0.56 2.96 2.16
CA GLY A 32 -0.85 2.74 3.58
C GLY A 32 -1.14 1.27 3.86
N VAL A 33 -2.02 0.64 3.07
CA VAL A 33 -2.34 -0.79 3.23
C VAL A 33 -1.11 -1.68 3.03
N ARG A 34 -0.25 -1.39 2.04
CA ARG A 34 1.00 -2.13 1.79
C ARG A 34 1.97 -2.01 2.98
N CYS A 35 2.09 -0.82 3.55
CA CYS A 35 2.92 -0.56 4.74
C CYS A 35 2.34 -1.26 5.98
N ALA A 36 1.03 -1.17 6.20
CA ALA A 36 0.36 -1.85 7.30
C ALA A 36 0.47 -3.39 7.19
N ALA A 37 0.33 -3.93 5.97
CA ALA A 37 0.49 -5.35 5.70
C ALA A 37 1.92 -5.83 5.96
N GLU A 38 2.93 -5.02 5.63
CA GLU A 38 4.34 -5.29 5.99
C GLU A 38 4.53 -5.31 7.50
N TYR A 39 4.03 -4.28 8.18
CA TYR A 39 4.15 -4.15 9.64
C TYR A 39 3.51 -5.32 10.40
N LEU A 40 2.45 -5.89 9.84
CA LEU A 40 1.74 -7.04 10.40
C LEU A 40 2.18 -8.39 9.82
N GLU A 41 3.23 -8.42 8.99
CA GLU A 41 3.77 -9.64 8.37
C GLU A 41 2.70 -10.47 7.64
N MET A 42 1.79 -9.80 6.92
CA MET A 42 0.66 -10.42 6.21
C MET A 42 1.10 -11.06 4.88
N THR A 43 1.86 -12.13 5.01
CA THR A 43 2.55 -12.85 3.93
C THR A 43 1.74 -14.03 3.39
N GLU A 44 2.17 -14.57 2.25
CA GLU A 44 1.62 -15.77 1.64
C GLU A 44 1.78 -17.05 2.49
N ASP A 45 2.66 -17.03 3.50
CA ASP A 45 2.85 -18.17 4.41
C ASP A 45 1.62 -18.41 5.30
N LEU A 46 0.74 -17.41 5.44
CA LEU A 46 -0.51 -17.48 6.19
C LEU A 46 -1.70 -17.91 5.31
N GLU A 47 -1.82 -17.32 4.12
CA GLU A 47 -2.92 -17.54 3.19
C GLU A 47 -2.51 -17.14 1.76
N GLU A 48 -2.96 -17.90 0.75
CA GLU A 48 -2.74 -17.54 -0.66
C GLU A 48 -3.48 -16.24 -1.01
N GLY A 49 -2.76 -15.29 -1.59
CA GLY A 49 -3.30 -13.96 -1.89
C GLY A 49 -3.45 -13.12 -0.63
N ASN A 50 -2.52 -13.19 0.30
CA ASN A 50 -2.54 -12.30 1.46
C ASN A 50 -2.29 -10.83 1.03
N LEU A 51 -2.42 -9.93 1.99
CA LEU A 51 -2.54 -8.51 1.76
C LEU A 51 -1.26 -7.89 1.17
N ILE A 52 -0.08 -8.41 1.50
CA ILE A 52 1.18 -7.98 0.87
C ILE A 52 1.13 -8.23 -0.65
N SER A 53 0.79 -9.44 -1.10
CA SER A 53 0.75 -9.77 -2.52
C SER A 53 -0.35 -9.01 -3.26
N LYS A 54 -1.54 -8.87 -2.66
CA LYS A 54 -2.65 -8.11 -3.25
C LYS A 54 -2.29 -6.64 -3.47
N THR A 55 -1.67 -6.00 -2.48
CA THR A 55 -1.27 -4.60 -2.59
C THR A 55 -0.10 -4.41 -3.56
N GLU A 56 0.87 -5.33 -3.58
CA GLU A 56 1.99 -5.30 -4.53
C GLU A 56 1.53 -5.46 -5.98
N ALA A 57 0.56 -6.34 -6.23
CA ALA A 57 -0.07 -6.49 -7.54
C ALA A 57 -0.80 -5.20 -7.94
N PHE A 58 -1.58 -4.59 -7.05
CA PHE A 58 -2.29 -3.34 -7.34
C PHE A 58 -1.31 -2.19 -7.65
N LEU A 59 -0.24 -2.07 -6.86
CA LEU A 59 0.82 -1.08 -7.10
C LEU A 59 1.45 -1.28 -8.49
N SER A 60 1.81 -2.53 -8.83
CA SER A 60 2.47 -2.87 -10.09
C SER A 60 1.59 -2.65 -11.33
N TYR A 61 0.35 -3.14 -11.30
CA TYR A 61 -0.52 -3.17 -12.48
C TYR A 61 -1.39 -1.92 -12.63
N VAL A 62 -1.70 -1.21 -11.55
CA VAL A 62 -2.65 -0.08 -11.56
C VAL A 62 -1.95 1.25 -11.26
N VAL A 63 -1.13 1.31 -10.21
CA VAL A 63 -0.50 2.57 -9.79
C VAL A 63 0.64 2.93 -10.74
N PHE A 64 1.64 2.06 -10.88
CA PHE A 64 2.84 2.37 -11.67
C PHE A 64 2.62 2.36 -13.19
N ALA A 65 1.47 1.88 -13.66
CA ALA A 65 1.07 1.97 -15.07
C ALA A 65 0.55 3.37 -15.47
N SER A 66 0.25 4.25 -14.50
CA SER A 66 -0.30 5.58 -14.73
C SER A 66 0.42 6.64 -13.90
N TRP A 67 1.02 7.63 -14.57
CA TRP A 67 1.69 8.74 -13.88
C TRP A 67 0.75 9.46 -12.91
N ASN A 68 -0.52 9.65 -13.28
CA ASN A 68 -1.49 10.33 -12.43
C ASN A 68 -1.79 9.52 -11.16
N ASN A 69 -1.95 8.20 -11.29
CA ASN A 69 -2.13 7.32 -10.13
C ASN A 69 -0.87 7.31 -9.26
N SER A 70 0.31 7.31 -9.88
CA SER A 70 1.59 7.36 -9.18
C SER A 70 1.80 8.66 -8.42
N VAL A 71 1.34 9.81 -8.94
CA VAL A 71 1.34 11.09 -8.19
C VAL A 71 0.45 11.02 -6.96
N VAL A 72 -0.76 10.44 -7.07
CA VAL A 72 -1.67 10.31 -5.92
C VAL A 72 -1.09 9.36 -4.87
N ALA A 73 -0.53 8.22 -5.29
CA ALA A 73 0.13 7.27 -4.41
C ALA A 73 1.39 7.84 -3.74
N LEU A 74 2.17 8.64 -4.46
CA LEU A 74 3.33 9.33 -3.89
C LEU A 74 2.91 10.27 -2.76
N LYS A 75 1.84 11.06 -2.97
CA LYS A 75 1.31 11.97 -1.95
C LYS A 75 0.81 11.25 -0.70
N SER A 76 0.26 10.03 -0.83
CA SER A 76 -0.19 9.27 0.34
C SER A 76 0.96 8.63 1.13
N CYS A 77 2.21 8.77 0.67
CA CYS A 77 3.39 8.28 1.40
C CYS A 77 3.94 9.26 2.45
N ASP A 78 3.46 10.51 2.52
CA ASP A 78 3.99 11.55 3.40
C ASP A 78 4.06 11.10 4.88
N ASP A 79 3.02 10.39 5.35
CA ASP A 79 2.92 9.91 6.73
C ASP A 79 3.32 8.42 6.90
N LEU A 80 3.99 7.83 5.88
CA LEU A 80 4.34 6.40 5.86
C LEU A 80 5.84 6.12 5.99
N SER A 81 6.67 7.16 6.10
CA SER A 81 8.11 7.01 6.32
C SER A 81 8.37 6.45 7.73
N PRO A 82 9.34 5.53 7.94
CA PRO A 82 10.34 5.06 6.96
C PRO A 82 9.88 3.85 6.12
N LEU A 83 8.68 3.33 6.36
CA LEU A 83 8.27 2.03 5.79
C LEU A 83 8.04 2.11 4.28
N ALA A 84 7.41 3.19 3.79
CA ALA A 84 7.23 3.41 2.36
C ALA A 84 8.58 3.54 1.60
N ASP A 85 9.60 4.09 2.25
CA ASP A 85 10.95 4.21 1.70
C ASP A 85 11.65 2.84 1.68
N HIS A 86 11.57 2.09 2.78
CA HIS A 86 12.11 0.73 2.86
C HIS A 86 11.53 -0.18 1.76
N LEU A 87 10.21 -0.08 1.54
CA LEU A 87 9.48 -0.83 0.52
C LEU A 87 9.66 -0.27 -0.90
N GLN A 88 10.47 0.79 -1.07
CA GLN A 88 10.79 1.42 -2.34
C GLN A 88 9.56 1.98 -3.09
N ILE A 89 8.45 2.23 -2.39
CA ILE A 89 7.21 2.73 -2.99
C ILE A 89 7.44 4.14 -3.55
N VAL A 90 8.07 5.01 -2.76
CA VAL A 90 8.41 6.38 -3.15
C VAL A 90 9.26 6.40 -4.41
N ARG A 91 10.35 5.62 -4.44
CA ARG A 91 11.24 5.52 -5.62
C ARG A 91 10.48 5.04 -6.87
N ARG A 92 9.65 4.00 -6.74
CA ARG A 92 8.88 3.43 -7.85
C ARG A 92 7.82 4.40 -8.39
N CYS A 93 7.16 5.16 -7.51
CA CYS A 93 6.28 6.26 -7.92
C CYS A 93 7.05 7.30 -8.75
N CYS A 94 8.19 7.78 -8.24
CA CYS A 94 9.04 8.75 -8.95
C CYS A 94 9.48 8.24 -10.33
N GLU A 95 9.90 6.97 -10.44
CA GLU A 95 10.27 6.36 -11.72
C GLU A 95 9.11 6.26 -12.70
N SER A 96 7.90 5.92 -12.22
CA SER A 96 6.71 5.89 -13.07
C SER A 96 6.36 7.28 -13.60
N ILE A 97 6.47 8.30 -12.74
CA ILE A 97 6.22 9.71 -13.11
C ILE A 97 7.25 10.19 -14.13
N ALA A 98 8.54 9.89 -13.93
CA ALA A 98 9.63 10.34 -14.78
C ALA A 98 9.72 9.65 -16.16
N LYS A 99 9.06 8.50 -16.33
CA LYS A 99 8.98 7.77 -17.62
C LYS A 99 8.07 8.46 -18.65
N ARG A 100 7.62 9.69 -18.41
CA ARG A 100 6.76 10.48 -19.30
C ARG A 100 7.39 11.80 -19.70
#